data_AF-W6V367-F1
#
_entry.id   AF-W6V367-F1
#
_cell.length_a   1.000
_cell.length_b   1.000
_cell.length_c   1.000
_cell.angle_alpha   90.00
_cell.angle_beta   90.00
_cell.angle_gamma   90.00
#
_symmetry.space_group_name_H-M   'P 1'
#
loop_
_entity.id
_entity.type
_entity.pdbx_description
1 polymer ?
#
loop_
_entity_poly.entity_id
_entity_poly.type
_entity_poly.pdbx_seq_one_letter_code
_entity_poly.pdbx_strand_id
1 'polypeptide(L)'
;MYDSPPHMPKLRYHYRNSALKGLGLALSVSSVVTTFVTYYMYQRKIVTARKFYETYDPDLEWNRLLKSGILKSVDKDGNFIDLFD
;
A
#
# COMPACT_ATOMS: atom_id res chain seq x y z
N MET A 1 -26.80 32.21 2.43
CA MET A 1 -26.40 32.00 1.03
C MET A 1 -27.21 32.97 0.20
N TYR A 2 -26.57 33.82 -0.61
CA TYR A 2 -27.27 34.80 -1.43
C TYR A 2 -27.71 34.13 -2.74
N ASP A 3 -29.00 33.88 -2.89
CA ASP A 3 -29.55 33.36 -4.15
C ASP A 3 -29.56 34.48 -5.19
N SER A 4 -28.96 34.20 -6.35
CA SER A 4 -28.85 35.18 -7.42
C SER A 4 -30.19 35.32 -8.15
N PRO A 5 -30.60 36.53 -8.55
CA PRO A 5 -31.89 36.76 -9.21
C PRO A 5 -32.00 35.99 -10.54
N PRO A 6 -33.22 35.58 -10.93
CA PRO A 6 -33.46 34.60 -12.01
C PRO A 6 -33.00 35.03 -13.42
N HIS A 7 -32.62 36.30 -13.61
CA HIS A 7 -32.22 36.86 -14.91
C HIS A 7 -30.81 37.47 -14.91
N MET A 8 -29.95 37.16 -13.93
CA MET A 8 -28.59 37.69 -13.91
C MET A 8 -27.70 36.99 -14.96
N PRO A 9 -26.92 37.72 -15.78
CA PRO A 9 -26.08 37.11 -16.80
C PRO A 9 -25.05 36.16 -16.16
N LYS A 10 -25.01 34.91 -16.65
CA LYS A 10 -24.16 33.79 -16.18
C LYS A 10 -22.67 34.13 -16.03
N LEU A 11 -22.21 35.24 -16.62
CA LEU A 11 -20.83 35.70 -16.63
C LEU A 11 -20.28 36.01 -15.23
N ARG A 12 -21.10 36.54 -14.31
CA ARG A 12 -20.64 36.97 -12.96
C ARG A 12 -20.12 35.81 -12.08
N TYR A 13 -20.62 34.59 -12.32
CA TYR A 13 -20.25 33.39 -11.56
C TYR A 13 -19.67 32.26 -12.42
N HIS A 14 -19.39 32.53 -13.70
CA HIS A 14 -18.90 31.51 -14.64
C HIS A 14 -17.63 30.81 -14.14
N TYR A 15 -16.68 31.59 -13.61
CA TYR A 15 -15.44 31.08 -13.03
C TYR A 15 -15.69 30.23 -11.78
N ARG A 16 -16.56 30.68 -10.86
CA ARG A 16 -16.89 29.94 -9.65
C ARG A 16 -17.59 28.61 -9.96
N ASN A 17 -18.54 28.61 -10.88
CA ASN A 17 -19.28 27.40 -11.26
C ASN A 17 -18.40 26.41 -12.02
N SER A 18 -17.50 26.91 -12.88
CA SER A 18 -16.53 26.06 -13.57
C SER A 18 -15.51 25.47 -12.60
N ALA A 19 -15.05 26.25 -11.62
CA ALA A 19 -14.16 25.78 -10.57
C ALA A 19 -14.81 24.72 -9.67
N LEU A 20 -16.08 24.91 -9.28
CA LEU A 20 -16.82 23.91 -8.49
C LEU A 20 -16.99 22.58 -9.25
N LYS A 21 -17.28 22.64 -10.55
CA LYS A 21 -17.34 21.44 -11.40
C LYS A 21 -15.97 20.77 -11.53
N GLY A 22 -14.91 21.56 -11.75
CA GLY A 22 -13.54 21.06 -11.81
C GLY A 22 -13.11 20.39 -10.50
N LEU A 23 -13.44 20.99 -9.37
CA LEU A 23 -13.18 20.42 -8.04
C LEU A 23 -13.93 19.09 -7.84
N GLY A 24 -15.22 19.04 -8.22
CA GLY A 24 -16.01 17.81 -8.13
C GLY A 24 -15.42 16.67 -8.97
N LEU A 25 -14.98 16.96 -10.19
CA LEU A 25 -14.31 15.98 -11.05
C LEU A 25 -12.95 15.56 -10.51
N ALA A 26 -12.15 16.49 -10.01
CA ALA A 26 -10.85 16.17 -9.45
C ALA A 26 -10.97 15.27 -8.20
N LEU A 27 -11.95 15.57 -7.34
CA LEU A 27 -12.23 14.76 -6.14
C LEU A 27 -12.71 13.36 -6.51
N SER A 28 -13.61 13.23 -7.49
CA SER A 28 -14.11 11.91 -7.90
C SER A 28 -13.00 11.06 -8.51
N VAL A 29 -12.21 11.62 -9.42
CA VAL A 29 -11.07 10.92 -10.05
C VAL A 29 -10.02 10.54 -9.00
N SER A 30 -9.65 11.47 -8.12
CA SER A 30 -8.69 11.21 -7.04
C SER A 30 -9.15 10.08 -6.13
N SER A 31 -10.43 10.09 -5.73
CA SER A 31 -11.02 9.04 -4.89
C SER A 31 -10.94 7.67 -5.57
N VAL A 32 -11.38 7.57 -6.84
CA VAL A 32 -11.35 6.31 -7.60
C VAL A 32 -9.93 5.76 -7.73
N VAL A 33 -8.97 6.61 -8.12
CA VAL A 33 -7.57 6.21 -8.27
C VAL A 33 -7.01 5.75 -6.92
N THR A 34 -7.28 6.49 -5.85
CA THR A 34 -6.80 6.15 -4.51
C THR A 34 -7.35 4.81 -4.04
N THR A 35 -8.66 4.56 -4.23
CA THR A 35 -9.27 3.27 -3.88
C THR A 35 -8.64 2.12 -4.66
N PHE A 36 -8.44 2.29 -5.97
CA PHE A 36 -7.85 1.26 -6.81
C PHE A 36 -6.41 0.92 -6.40
N VAL A 37 -5.57 1.94 -6.22
CA VAL A 37 -4.17 1.76 -5.79
C VAL A 37 -4.12 1.14 -4.41
N THR A 38 -4.93 1.61 -3.47
CA THR A 38 -4.96 1.08 -2.10
C THR A 38 -5.37 -0.38 -2.10
N TYR A 39 -6.40 -0.75 -2.85
CA TYR A 39 -6.85 -2.14 -2.98
C TYR A 39 -5.75 -3.03 -3.59
N TYR A 40 -5.12 -2.57 -4.68
CA TYR A 40 -4.03 -3.29 -5.32
C TYR A 40 -2.84 -3.51 -4.38
N MET A 41 -2.43 -2.47 -3.64
CA MET A 41 -1.35 -2.57 -2.66
C MET A 41 -1.71 -3.47 -1.47
N TYR A 42 -2.96 -3.40 -0.99
CA TYR A 42 -3.46 -4.25 0.09
C TYR A 42 -3.37 -5.73 -0.29
N GLN A 43 -3.87 -6.09 -1.47
CA GLN A 43 -3.78 -7.46 -1.99
C GLN A 43 -2.32 -7.90 -2.13
N ARG A 44 -1.47 -7.05 -2.71
CA ARG A 44 -0.09 -7.43 -3.01
C ARG A 44 0.78 -7.57 -1.75
N LYS A 45 0.61 -6.71 -0.74
CA LYS A 45 1.46 -6.72 0.46
C LYS A 45 0.85 -7.50 1.60
N ILE A 46 -0.39 -7.16 2.00
CA ILE A 46 -1.00 -7.69 3.21
C ILE A 46 -1.48 -9.12 2.98
N VAL A 47 -2.21 -9.38 1.90
CA VAL A 47 -2.72 -10.72 1.63
C VAL A 47 -1.59 -11.70 1.33
N THR A 48 -0.57 -11.27 0.57
CA THR A 48 0.62 -12.11 0.32
C THR A 48 1.39 -12.42 1.61
N ALA A 49 1.67 -11.42 2.45
CA ALA A 49 2.36 -11.64 3.72
C ALA A 49 1.53 -12.56 4.63
N ARG A 50 0.22 -12.33 4.72
CA ARG A 50 -0.68 -13.18 5.49
C ARG A 50 -0.64 -14.63 5.01
N LYS A 51 -0.74 -14.87 3.69
CA LYS A 51 -0.65 -16.21 3.11
C LYS A 51 0.69 -16.87 3.39
N PHE A 52 1.79 -16.10 3.35
CA PHE A 52 3.11 -16.61 3.71
C PHE A 52 3.10 -17.12 5.16
N TYR A 53 2.63 -16.30 6.11
CA TYR A 53 2.62 -16.65 7.53
C TYR A 53 1.60 -17.73 7.91
N GLU A 54 0.50 -17.88 7.18
CA GLU A 54 -0.48 -18.97 7.41
C GLU A 54 0.13 -20.37 7.23
N THR A 55 1.12 -20.50 6.34
CA THR A 55 1.83 -21.77 6.08
C THR A 55 3.28 -21.77 6.55
N TYR A 56 3.69 -20.73 7.28
CA TYR A 56 5.07 -20.55 7.70
C TYR A 56 5.38 -21.46 8.89
N ASP A 57 6.31 -22.39 8.70
CA ASP A 57 6.86 -23.23 9.76
C ASP A 57 8.30 -22.74 10.09
N PRO A 58 8.51 -22.09 11.24
CA PRO A 58 9.80 -21.52 11.61
C PRO A 58 10.88 -22.58 11.79
N ASP A 59 10.53 -23.77 12.30
CA ASP A 59 11.50 -24.83 12.56
C ASP A 59 11.99 -25.45 11.25
N LEU A 60 11.09 -25.59 10.28
CA LEU A 60 11.45 -26.08 8.95
C LEU A 60 12.28 -25.07 8.16
N GLU A 61 12.00 -23.78 8.29
CA GLU A 61 12.84 -22.72 7.73
C GLU A 61 14.23 -22.69 8.35
N TRP A 62 14.31 -22.76 9.68
CA TRP A 62 15.58 -22.81 10.40
C TRP A 62 16.45 -23.99 9.95
N ASN A 63 15.86 -25.17 9.80
CA ASN A 63 16.55 -26.35 9.28
C ASN A 63 17.04 -26.17 7.84
N ARG A 64 16.28 -25.47 6.98
CA ARG A 64 16.73 -25.13 5.62
C ARG A 64 17.91 -24.15 5.65
N LEU A 65 17.87 -23.15 6.53
CA LEU A 65 18.94 -22.17 6.69
C LEU A 65 20.23 -22.82 7.19
N LEU A 66 20.16 -23.69 8.21
CA LEU A 66 21.31 -24.47 8.68
C LEU A 66 21.92 -25.32 7.56
N LYS A 67 21.08 -26.09 6.83
CA LYS A 67 21.56 -26.92 5.72
C LYS A 67 22.15 -26.13 4.56
N SER A 68 21.67 -24.91 4.33
CA SER A 68 22.16 -24.05 3.25
C SER A 68 23.60 -23.57 3.46
N GLY A 69 24.11 -23.56 4.70
CA GLY A 69 25.44 -23.06 5.02
C GLY A 69 25.62 -21.55 4.87
N ILE A 70 24.54 -20.79 4.73
CA ILE A 70 24.56 -19.32 4.65
C ILE A 70 24.85 -18.69 6.03
N LEU A 71 24.56 -19.41 7.11
CA LEU A 71 24.75 -18.93 8.47
C LEU A 71 26.24 -18.96 8.83
N LYS A 72 26.81 -17.77 9.10
CA LYS A 72 28.22 -17.64 9.51
C LYS A 72 28.44 -18.01 10.97
N SER A 73 27.43 -17.76 11.81
CA SER A 73 27.50 -17.90 13.27
C SER A 73 27.15 -19.29 13.77
N VAL A 74 26.58 -20.15 12.93
CA VAL A 74 26.06 -21.47 13.33
C VAL A 74 26.39 -22.49 12.25
N ASP A 75 26.95 -23.63 12.65
CA ASP A 75 27.27 -24.75 11.74
C ASP A 75 25.99 -25.52 11.34
N LYS A 76 26.09 -26.41 10.36
CA LYS A 76 25.01 -27.26 9.84
C LYS A 76 24.34 -28.11 10.92
N ASP A 77 25.04 -28.37 12.02
CA ASP A 77 24.56 -29.13 13.17
C ASP A 77 23.91 -28.24 14.26
N GLY A 78 23.81 -26.92 14.05
CA GLY A 78 23.20 -25.99 15.00
C GLY A 78 24.14 -25.45 16.08
N ASN A 79 25.43 -25.78 16.03
CA ASN A 79 26.43 -25.34 16.99
C ASN A 79 26.97 -23.94 16.64
N PHE A 80 27.15 -23.08 17.63
CA PHE A 80 27.78 -21.79 17.43
C PHE A 80 29.24 -21.95 17.01
N ILE A 81 29.62 -21.26 15.94
CA ILE A 81 31.01 -21.20 15.47
C ILE A 81 31.60 -19.92 16.04
N ASP A 82 32.78 -20.00 16.64
CA ASP A 82 33.48 -18.79 17.06
C ASP A 82 33.98 -18.05 15.81
N LEU A 83 33.52 -16.80 15.66
CA LEU A 83 33.72 -16.00 14.45
C LEU A 83 35.04 -15.23 14.47
N PHE A 84 35.76 -15.28 15.59
CA PHE A 84 36.90 -14.43 15.91
C PHE A 84 38.19 -15.21 16.21
N ASP A 85 38.18 -16.54 16.07
CA ASP A 85 39.38 -17.39 16.15
C ASP A 85 40.10 -17.48 14.78
#